data_AF-A0A554K8X8-F1
#
_entry.id   AF-A0A554K8X8-F1
#
_cell.length_a   1.000
_cell.length_b   1.000
_cell.length_c   1.000
_cell.angle_alpha   90.00
_cell.angle_beta   90.00
_cell.angle_gamma   90.00
#
_symmetry.space_group_name_H-M   'P 1'
#
loop_
_entity.id
_entity.type
_entity.pdbx_description
1 polymer ?
#
loop_
_entity_poly.entity_id
_entity_poly.type
_entity_poly.pdbx_seq_one_letter_code
_entity_poly.pdbx_strand_id
1 'polypeptide(L)'
;MLEHLFGSTTRVKLLQRFLNNPEQPYYLRELARAIHVQLNSVRREVANLESIGIISPMLSPSVLPGSKEAAKPARKVRVRKQLKKFYLANSSFLLYPELKALLVKAQLLVEQKLIERIKNIASVQLLVLTGMFVGLEGFSTDLLLVGTVNRKRLARLMGQFERELDHPINYTVMTVAEFRYRHNITDKFLYTILENKKIVVIDRLRHGIR
;
A
#
# COMPACT_ATOMS: atom_id res chain seq x y z
N MET A 1 -10.27 3.25 -13.47
CA MET A 1 -11.07 2.19 -12.80
C MET A 1 -11.50 2.58 -11.39
N LEU A 2 -10.57 2.79 -10.44
CA LEU A 2 -10.93 3.18 -9.05
C LEU A 2 -11.77 4.45 -8.97
N GLU A 3 -11.50 5.42 -9.84
CA GLU A 3 -12.27 6.67 -9.91
C GLU A 3 -13.75 6.43 -10.23
N HIS A 4 -14.06 5.42 -11.06
CA HIS A 4 -15.43 5.02 -11.36
C HIS A 4 -16.07 4.24 -10.20
N LEU A 5 -15.29 3.43 -9.47
CA LEU A 5 -15.78 2.65 -8.33
C LEU A 5 -16.15 3.56 -7.14
N PHE A 6 -15.31 4.55 -6.86
CA PHE A 6 -15.49 5.48 -5.73
C PHE A 6 -16.23 6.78 -6.11
N GLY A 7 -16.47 7.01 -7.40
CA GLY A 7 -17.20 8.16 -7.93
C GLY A 7 -16.47 9.51 -7.85
N SER A 8 -15.21 9.54 -7.37
CA SER A 8 -14.44 10.77 -7.17
C SER A 8 -12.95 10.54 -7.39
N THR A 9 -12.38 11.24 -8.37
CA THR A 9 -10.93 11.23 -8.65
C THR A 9 -10.13 11.79 -7.48
N THR A 10 -10.67 12.82 -6.81
CA THR A 10 -10.02 13.46 -5.66
C THR A 10 -9.97 12.51 -4.46
N ARG A 11 -11.08 11.80 -4.19
CA ARG A 11 -11.14 10.81 -3.11
C ARG A 11 -10.13 9.70 -3.31
N VAL A 12 -10.04 9.14 -4.51
CA VAL A 12 -9.08 8.07 -4.83
C VAL A 12 -7.65 8.53 -4.61
N LYS A 13 -7.29 9.72 -5.11
CA LYS A 13 -5.93 10.28 -4.92
C LYS A 13 -5.60 10.54 -3.45
N LEU A 14 -6.56 11.03 -2.66
CA LEU A 14 -6.38 11.23 -1.23
C LEU A 14 -6.21 9.90 -0.48
N LEU A 15 -7.07 8.92 -0.76
CA LEU A 15 -6.99 7.59 -0.19
C LEU A 15 -5.64 6.94 -0.49
N GLN A 16 -5.16 7.00 -1.74
CA GLN A 16 -3.84 6.50 -2.12
C GLN A 16 -2.73 7.18 -1.30
N ARG A 17 -2.81 8.50 -1.13
CA ARG A 17 -1.78 9.24 -0.39
C ARG A 17 -1.76 8.87 1.10
N PHE A 18 -2.92 8.82 1.75
CA PHE A 18 -3.03 8.51 3.17
C PHE A 18 -2.72 7.04 3.49
N LEU A 19 -3.29 6.08 2.74
CA LEU A 19 -3.15 4.66 3.06
C LEU A 19 -1.75 4.09 2.72
N ASN A 20 -1.05 4.69 1.77
CA ASN A 20 0.34 4.31 1.47
C ASN A 20 1.33 4.92 2.47
N ASN A 21 1.00 6.09 3.04
CA ASN A 21 1.85 6.82 3.98
C ASN A 21 1.12 7.12 5.30
N PRO A 22 0.80 6.10 6.12
CA PRO A 22 -0.04 6.28 7.30
C PRO A 22 0.57 7.20 8.36
N GLU A 23 1.88 7.17 8.53
CA GLU A 23 2.60 7.96 9.55
C GLU A 23 2.84 9.41 9.14
N GLN A 24 2.55 9.79 7.89
CA GLN A 24 2.85 11.13 7.40
C GLN A 24 1.65 12.08 7.60
N PRO A 25 1.77 13.13 8.41
CA PRO A 25 0.73 14.13 8.56
C PRO A 25 0.72 15.09 7.36
N TYR A 26 -0.47 15.36 6.83
CA TYR A 26 -0.67 16.25 5.69
C TYR A 26 -1.60 17.41 6.02
N TYR A 27 -1.33 18.60 5.47
CA TYR A 27 -2.27 19.73 5.52
C TYR A 27 -2.92 19.98 4.15
N LEU A 28 -4.12 20.58 4.14
CA LEU A 28 -4.96 20.69 2.94
C LEU A 28 -4.27 21.29 1.70
N ARG A 29 -3.44 22.33 1.88
CA ARG A 29 -2.77 23.01 0.76
C ARG A 29 -1.64 22.17 0.17
N GLU A 30 -0.96 21.38 0.98
CA GLU A 30 0.04 20.41 0.50
C GLU A 30 -0.64 19.32 -0.31
N LEU A 31 -1.72 18.74 0.21
CA LEU A 31 -2.52 17.73 -0.51
C LEU A 31 -2.98 18.26 -1.87
N ALA A 32 -3.56 19.46 -1.91
CA ALA A 32 -4.01 20.10 -3.15
C ALA A 32 -2.91 20.24 -4.20
N ARG A 33 -1.69 20.61 -3.77
CA ARG A 33 -0.53 20.72 -4.66
C ARG A 33 -0.04 19.35 -5.11
N ALA A 34 0.11 18.41 -4.18
CA ALA A 34 0.65 17.08 -4.44
C ALA A 34 -0.22 16.25 -5.39
N ILE A 35 -1.55 16.36 -5.28
CA ILE A 35 -2.47 15.59 -6.12
C ILE A 35 -2.98 16.38 -7.34
N HIS A 36 -2.52 17.62 -7.49
CA HIS A 36 -2.91 18.58 -8.54
C HIS A 36 -4.43 18.80 -8.62
N VAL A 37 -5.07 19.07 -7.48
CA VAL A 37 -6.52 19.29 -7.37
C VAL A 37 -6.81 20.60 -6.63
N GLN A 38 -7.92 21.24 -6.96
CA GLN A 38 -8.39 22.45 -6.30
C GLN A 38 -8.64 22.24 -4.79
N LEU A 39 -8.23 23.24 -3.99
CA LEU A 39 -8.30 23.19 -2.53
C LEU A 39 -9.71 22.90 -1.99
N ASN A 40 -10.76 23.42 -2.62
CA ASN A 40 -12.13 23.21 -2.17
C ASN A 40 -12.59 21.76 -2.37
N SER A 41 -12.21 21.12 -3.48
CA SER A 41 -12.47 19.69 -3.70
C SER A 41 -11.73 18.84 -2.67
N VAL A 42 -10.47 19.16 -2.39
CA VAL A 42 -9.69 18.50 -1.33
C VAL A 42 -10.35 18.68 0.02
N ARG A 43 -10.77 19.90 0.37
CA ARG A 43 -11.45 20.17 1.65
C ARG A 43 -12.71 19.32 1.83
N ARG A 44 -13.56 19.25 0.80
CA ARG A 44 -14.79 18.45 0.85
C ARG A 44 -14.50 16.96 1.07
N GLU A 45 -13.57 16.40 0.29
CA GLU A 45 -13.26 14.97 0.41
C GLU A 45 -12.51 14.65 1.71
N VAL A 46 -11.63 15.52 2.19
CA VAL A 46 -11.00 15.35 3.51
C VAL A 46 -12.05 15.34 4.62
N ALA A 47 -13.04 16.24 4.58
CA ALA A 47 -14.14 16.22 5.56
C ALA A 47 -14.95 14.92 5.48
N ASN A 48 -15.22 14.41 4.27
CA ASN A 48 -15.89 13.11 4.10
C ASN A 48 -15.05 11.97 4.70
N LEU A 49 -13.76 11.89 4.37
CA LEU A 49 -12.87 10.85 4.90
C LEU A 49 -12.72 10.91 6.42
N GLU A 50 -12.70 12.12 7.00
CA GLU A 50 -12.69 12.36 8.45
C GLU A 50 -14.00 11.86 9.08
N SER A 51 -15.15 12.16 8.48
CA SER A 51 -16.46 11.71 8.98
C SER A 51 -16.65 10.19 9.00
N ILE A 52 -16.03 9.50 8.03
CA ILE A 52 -16.05 8.01 7.95
C ILE A 52 -15.01 7.41 8.93
N GLY A 53 -14.05 8.19 9.41
CA GLY A 53 -13.00 7.75 10.32
C GLY A 53 -11.79 7.13 9.64
N ILE A 54 -11.65 7.27 8.31
CA ILE A 54 -10.48 6.80 7.54
C ILE A 54 -9.25 7.65 7.85
N ILE A 55 -9.45 8.94 8.16
CA ILE A 55 -8.39 9.85 8.57
C ILE A 55 -8.78 10.54 9.88
N SER A 56 -7.77 10.94 10.65
CA SER A 56 -7.94 11.63 11.93
C SER A 56 -7.26 12.99 11.90
N PRO A 57 -7.85 14.03 12.51
CA PRO A 57 -7.20 15.32 12.63
C PRO A 57 -6.05 15.26 13.64
N MET A 58 -4.93 15.89 13.29
CA MET A 58 -3.77 16.04 14.16
C MET A 58 -3.48 17.54 14.34
N LEU A 59 -3.20 17.94 15.57
CA LEU A 59 -2.65 19.27 15.85
C LEU A 59 -1.20 19.34 15.34
N SER A 60 -0.77 20.53 14.92
CA SER A 60 0.57 20.76 14.36
C SER A 60 1.67 20.06 15.17
N PRO A 61 2.57 19.27 14.55
CA PRO A 61 3.64 18.55 15.26
C PRO A 61 4.51 19.47 16.13
N SER A 62 4.65 20.74 15.74
CA SER A 62 5.35 21.80 16.49
C SER A 62 4.64 22.27 17.78
N VAL A 63 3.49 21.69 18.13
CA VAL A 63 2.68 22.05 19.31
C VAL A 63 2.58 20.87 20.28
N LEU A 64 3.25 19.74 19.99
CA LEU A 64 3.37 18.62 20.92
C LEU A 64 4.31 19.02 22.08
N PRO A 65 3.92 18.81 23.34
CA PRO A 65 4.80 19.06 24.48
C PRO A 65 5.95 18.03 24.44
N GLY A 66 7.13 18.45 23.97
CA GLY A 66 8.32 17.59 23.94
C GLY A 66 9.34 17.88 22.84
N SER A 67 9.01 18.61 21.78
CA SER A 67 10.00 19.00 20.78
C SER A 67 10.85 20.16 21.31
N LYS A 68 12.04 19.84 21.81
CA LYS A 68 13.12 20.79 22.13
C LYS A 68 13.56 21.53 20.87
N GLU A 69 12.88 22.62 20.52
CA GLU A 69 13.52 23.69 19.76
C GLU A 69 13.86 24.83 20.73
N ALA A 70 15.16 24.97 20.97
CA ALA A 70 15.75 25.96 21.83
C ALA A 70 15.23 27.37 21.52
N ALA A 71 14.75 28.03 22.57
CA ALA A 71 14.35 29.42 22.55
C ALA A 71 15.50 30.33 22.08
N LYS A 72 15.31 31.01 20.95
CA LYS A 72 15.97 32.29 20.67
C LYS A 72 14.96 33.41 20.92
N PRO A 73 15.31 34.46 21.70
CA PRO A 73 14.39 35.55 21.95
C PRO A 73 14.51 36.56 20.80
N ALA A 74 13.41 36.91 20.15
CA ALA A 74 13.18 38.29 19.68
C ALA A 74 11.82 38.45 18.96
N ARG A 75 11.19 39.57 19.34
CA ARG A 75 10.12 40.31 18.66
C ARG A 75 8.70 39.72 18.70
N LYS A 76 7.90 40.37 19.55
CA LYS A 76 6.44 40.44 19.54
C LYS A 76 5.93 40.89 18.15
N VAL A 77 5.81 39.95 17.22
CA VAL A 77 4.94 40.10 16.06
C VAL A 77 3.69 39.30 16.37
N ARG A 78 2.55 40.00 16.53
CA ARG A 78 1.22 39.39 16.61
C ARG A 78 0.85 38.76 15.27
N VAL A 79 1.54 37.69 14.89
CA VAL A 79 1.05 36.80 13.83
C VAL A 79 0.03 35.91 14.53
N ARG A 80 -1.26 36.06 14.19
CA ARG A 80 -2.25 34.99 14.41
C ARG A 80 -1.72 33.77 13.66
N LYS A 81 -0.87 32.97 14.30
CA LYS A 81 -0.32 31.74 13.76
C LYS A 81 -1.49 30.77 13.71
N GLN A 82 -2.30 30.86 12.65
CA GLN A 82 -3.40 29.94 12.40
C GLN A 82 -2.81 28.53 12.52
N LEU A 83 -3.21 27.83 13.58
CA LEU A 83 -2.81 26.45 13.81
C LEU A 83 -3.22 25.67 12.56
N LYS A 84 -2.22 25.22 11.79
CA LYS A 84 -2.48 24.41 10.62
C LYS A 84 -3.04 23.09 11.13
N LYS A 85 -4.28 22.78 10.75
CA LYS A 85 -4.89 21.46 10.99
C LYS A 85 -4.23 20.46 10.04
N PHE A 86 -3.64 19.42 10.60
CA PHE A 86 -3.08 18.30 9.86
C PHE A 86 -4.05 17.13 9.91
N TYR A 87 -3.87 16.19 8.99
CA TYR A 87 -4.64 14.96 8.90
C TYR A 87 -3.67 13.80 8.71
N LEU A 88 -3.98 12.68 9.34
CA LEU A 88 -3.17 11.47 9.33
C LEU A 88 -4.09 10.27 9.06
N ALA A 89 -3.56 9.20 8.46
CA ALA A 89 -4.37 8.03 8.16
C ALA A 89 -4.72 7.29 9.46
N ASN A 90 -5.98 6.93 9.65
CA ASN A 90 -6.37 6.20 10.84
C ASN A 90 -6.12 4.70 10.65
N SER A 91 -4.93 4.23 10.99
CA SER A 91 -4.59 2.80 10.94
C SER A 91 -5.45 1.93 11.87
N SER A 92 -6.17 2.52 12.84
CA SER A 92 -7.12 1.81 13.71
C SER A 92 -8.51 1.65 13.10
N PHE A 93 -8.75 2.18 11.90
CA PHE A 93 -10.03 2.03 11.20
C PHE A 93 -10.29 0.56 10.84
N LEU A 94 -11.51 0.08 11.12
CA LEU A 94 -11.86 -1.34 11.01
C LEU A 94 -11.59 -1.93 9.61
N LEU A 95 -11.87 -1.17 8.55
CA LEU A 95 -11.67 -1.60 7.16
C LEU A 95 -10.36 -1.09 6.55
N TYR A 96 -9.44 -0.60 7.38
CA TYR A 96 -8.14 -0.10 6.93
C TYR A 96 -7.37 -1.15 6.11
N PRO A 97 -7.17 -2.39 6.59
CA PRO A 97 -6.39 -3.38 5.84
C PRO A 97 -7.08 -3.76 4.52
N GLU A 98 -8.41 -3.84 4.47
CA GLU A 98 -9.16 -4.14 3.24
C GLU A 98 -9.09 -2.99 2.24
N LEU A 99 -9.24 -1.74 2.70
CA LEU A 99 -9.14 -0.57 1.84
C LEU A 99 -7.73 -0.43 1.26
N LYS A 100 -6.70 -0.59 2.10
CA LYS A 100 -5.30 -0.58 1.66
C LYS A 100 -5.05 -1.68 0.63
N ALA A 101 -5.46 -2.92 0.94
CA ALA A 101 -5.34 -4.04 0.02
C ALA A 101 -6.08 -3.80 -1.30
N LEU A 102 -7.29 -3.23 -1.27
CA LEU A 102 -8.06 -2.89 -2.46
C LEU A 102 -7.33 -1.86 -3.33
N LEU A 103 -6.77 -0.80 -2.75
CA LEU A 103 -6.02 0.20 -3.50
C LEU A 103 -4.78 -0.38 -4.15
N VAL A 104 -3.97 -1.13 -3.38
CA VAL A 104 -2.76 -1.79 -3.88
C VAL A 104 -3.14 -2.76 -5.01
N LYS A 105 -4.16 -3.58 -4.82
CA LYS A 105 -4.66 -4.51 -5.85
C LYS A 105 -5.11 -3.78 -7.09
N ALA A 106 -5.87 -2.71 -6.93
CA ALA A 106 -6.36 -1.96 -8.08
C ALA A 106 -5.21 -1.27 -8.81
N GLN A 107 -4.20 -0.73 -8.13
CA GLN A 107 -2.99 -0.21 -8.77
C GLN A 107 -2.28 -1.29 -9.59
N LEU A 108 -2.16 -2.50 -9.04
CA LEU A 108 -1.47 -3.63 -9.66
C LEU A 108 -2.27 -4.28 -10.82
N LEU A 109 -3.59 -4.43 -10.66
CA LEU A 109 -4.48 -5.07 -11.62
C LEU A 109 -4.86 -4.15 -12.78
N VAL A 110 -5.02 -2.83 -12.53
CA VAL A 110 -5.38 -1.86 -13.57
C VAL A 110 -4.35 -1.81 -14.68
N GLU A 111 -3.10 -2.18 -14.40
CA GLU A 111 -2.10 -2.13 -15.44
C GLU A 111 -2.00 -3.41 -16.28
N GLN A 112 -2.36 -4.61 -15.80
CA GLN A 112 -1.96 -5.92 -16.38
C GLN A 112 -0.44 -6.11 -16.63
N LYS A 113 0.34 -5.02 -16.59
CA LYS A 113 1.78 -4.90 -16.79
C LYS A 113 2.55 -5.77 -15.82
N LEU A 114 2.13 -5.93 -14.57
CA LEU A 114 2.86 -6.80 -13.63
C LEU A 114 2.91 -8.24 -14.16
N ILE A 115 1.74 -8.79 -14.50
CA ILE A 115 1.62 -10.17 -14.96
C ILE A 115 2.40 -10.36 -16.26
N GLU A 116 2.26 -9.44 -17.20
CA GLU A 116 2.99 -9.48 -18.47
C GLU A 116 4.51 -9.34 -18.28
N ARG A 117 4.95 -8.36 -17.48
CA ARG A 117 6.37 -8.16 -17.20
C ARG A 117 6.99 -9.34 -16.46
N ILE A 118 6.27 -9.93 -15.50
CA ILE A 118 6.69 -11.16 -14.82
C ILE A 118 6.79 -12.32 -15.82
N LYS A 119 5.78 -12.54 -16.67
CA LYS A 119 5.82 -13.58 -17.72
C LYS A 119 6.99 -13.41 -18.68
N ASN A 120 7.41 -12.16 -18.96
CA ASN A 120 8.54 -11.88 -19.85
C ASN A 120 9.91 -12.18 -19.21
N ILE A 121 10.02 -12.16 -17.88
CA ILE A 121 11.28 -12.40 -17.16
C ILE A 121 11.38 -13.79 -16.54
N ALA A 122 10.27 -14.53 -16.49
CA ALA A 122 10.14 -15.78 -15.76
C ALA A 122 9.23 -16.78 -16.48
N SER A 123 9.67 -18.05 -16.51
CA SER A 123 8.76 -19.15 -16.81
C SER A 123 7.99 -19.50 -15.54
N VAL A 124 6.84 -18.85 -15.35
CA VAL A 124 6.01 -18.97 -14.14
C VAL A 124 5.04 -20.14 -14.26
N GLN A 125 5.07 -21.01 -13.26
CA GLN A 125 4.14 -22.14 -13.09
C GLN A 125 3.05 -21.84 -12.06
N LEU A 126 3.39 -21.10 -10.99
CA LEU A 126 2.45 -20.62 -9.99
C LEU A 126 2.81 -19.19 -9.58
N LEU A 127 1.81 -18.32 -9.52
CA LEU A 127 1.92 -16.95 -9.01
C LEU A 127 0.79 -16.69 -8.02
N VAL A 128 1.14 -16.42 -6.77
CA VAL A 128 0.18 -16.15 -5.69
C VAL A 128 0.51 -14.82 -5.05
N LEU A 129 -0.52 -13.98 -4.91
CA LEU A 129 -0.48 -12.73 -4.15
C LEU A 129 -1.09 -12.97 -2.77
N THR A 130 -0.37 -12.59 -1.72
CA THR A 130 -0.77 -12.70 -0.31
C THR A 130 -0.30 -11.44 0.45
N GLY A 131 -0.21 -11.49 1.78
CA GLY A 131 0.23 -10.37 2.62
C GLY A 131 -0.54 -9.08 2.33
N MET A 132 0.17 -8.03 1.94
CA MET A 132 -0.40 -6.71 1.65
C MET A 132 -1.49 -6.71 0.58
N PHE A 133 -1.47 -7.65 -0.38
CA PHE A 133 -2.47 -7.72 -1.45
C PHE A 133 -3.83 -8.23 -0.96
N VAL A 134 -3.86 -8.92 0.18
CA VAL A 134 -5.09 -9.48 0.77
C VAL A 134 -5.49 -8.82 2.08
N GLY A 135 -4.67 -7.89 2.58
CA GLY A 135 -4.89 -7.17 3.84
C GLY A 135 -4.31 -7.91 5.06
N LEU A 136 -3.37 -8.83 4.84
CA LEU A 136 -2.67 -9.51 5.93
C LEU A 136 -1.39 -8.74 6.26
N GLU A 137 -1.40 -7.99 7.36
CA GLU A 137 -0.22 -7.27 7.85
C GLU A 137 0.75 -8.22 8.55
N GLY A 138 2.06 -7.97 8.43
CA GLY A 138 3.11 -8.77 9.08
C GLY A 138 3.34 -10.15 8.47
N PHE A 139 2.75 -10.45 7.32
CA PHE A 139 2.98 -11.71 6.61
C PHE A 139 4.40 -11.75 6.00
N SER A 140 5.03 -12.92 6.02
CA SER A 140 6.43 -13.07 5.60
C SER A 140 6.65 -12.98 4.09
N THR A 141 5.60 -13.09 3.28
CA THR A 141 5.66 -12.93 1.83
C THR A 141 4.38 -12.29 1.32
N ASP A 142 4.51 -11.33 0.42
CA ASP A 142 3.41 -10.71 -0.31
C ASP A 142 3.24 -11.36 -1.69
N LEU A 143 4.32 -11.89 -2.25
CA LEU A 143 4.33 -12.51 -3.58
C LEU A 143 5.07 -13.84 -3.57
N LEU A 144 4.37 -14.94 -3.87
CA LEU A 144 4.99 -16.24 -4.12
C LEU A 144 5.05 -16.51 -5.62
N LEU A 145 6.27 -16.75 -6.13
CA LEU A 145 6.50 -17.13 -7.52
C LEU A 145 7.20 -18.49 -7.59
N VAL A 146 6.55 -19.45 -8.24
CA VAL A 146 7.10 -20.78 -8.52
C VAL A 146 7.44 -20.89 -9.99
N GLY A 147 8.71 -21.19 -10.30
CA GLY A 147 9.16 -21.36 -11.67
C GLY A 147 10.64 -21.05 -11.87
N THR A 148 11.03 -20.82 -13.12
CA THR A 148 12.39 -20.45 -13.48
C THR A 148 12.47 -18.95 -13.70
N VAL A 149 13.23 -18.26 -12.86
CA VAL A 149 13.33 -16.79 -12.89
C VAL A 149 14.78 -16.33 -12.91
N ASN A 150 15.04 -15.30 -13.72
CA ASN A 150 16.29 -14.55 -13.62
C ASN A 150 16.25 -13.60 -12.41
N ARG A 151 16.97 -13.95 -11.33
CA ARG A 151 17.01 -13.18 -10.07
C ARG A 151 17.38 -11.71 -10.27
N LYS A 152 18.32 -11.40 -11.16
CA LYS A 152 18.74 -10.00 -11.43
C LYS A 152 17.63 -9.19 -12.08
N ARG A 153 16.89 -9.77 -13.03
CA ARG A 153 15.75 -9.10 -13.68
C ARG A 153 14.58 -8.94 -12.72
N LEU A 154 14.31 -9.96 -11.91
CA LEU A 154 13.25 -9.89 -10.89
C LEU A 154 13.53 -8.80 -9.87
N ALA A 155 14.75 -8.72 -9.33
CA ALA A 155 15.10 -7.68 -8.35
C ALA A 155 14.92 -6.27 -8.92
N ARG A 156 15.31 -6.04 -10.19
CA ARG A 156 15.08 -4.75 -10.87
C ARG A 156 13.60 -4.44 -11.04
N LEU A 157 12.80 -5.45 -11.40
CA LEU A 157 11.36 -5.31 -11.59
C LEU A 157 10.66 -5.02 -10.25
N MET A 158 11.01 -5.73 -9.18
CA MET A 158 10.46 -5.49 -7.85
C MET A 158 10.83 -4.10 -7.34
N GLY A 159 12.07 -3.65 -7.52
CA GLY A 159 12.47 -2.30 -7.13
C GLY A 159 11.79 -1.17 -7.93
N GLN A 160 11.25 -1.45 -9.11
CA GLN A 160 10.38 -0.50 -9.82
C GLN A 160 9.00 -0.46 -9.15
N PHE A 161 8.42 -1.62 -8.85
CA PHE A 161 7.12 -1.72 -8.20
C PHE A 161 7.11 -1.16 -6.78
N GLU A 162 8.18 -1.35 -6.00
CA GLU A 162 8.30 -0.76 -4.67
C GLU A 162 8.23 0.77 -4.71
N ARG A 163 8.80 1.40 -5.75
CA ARG A 163 8.73 2.86 -5.95
C ARG A 163 7.37 3.32 -6.45
N GLU A 164 6.73 2.53 -7.31
CA GLU A 164 5.40 2.85 -7.84
C GLU A 164 4.32 2.71 -6.76
N LEU A 165 4.45 1.72 -5.87
CA LEU A 165 3.52 1.48 -4.76
C LEU A 165 3.87 2.28 -3.51
N ASP A 166 5.07 2.86 -3.43
CA ASP A 166 5.60 3.54 -2.24
C ASP A 166 5.56 2.65 -1.00
N HIS A 167 5.85 1.35 -1.20
CA HIS A 167 5.74 0.32 -0.16
C HIS A 167 6.72 -0.82 -0.47
N PRO A 168 7.42 -1.37 0.54
CA PRO A 168 8.26 -2.55 0.35
C PRO A 168 7.43 -3.77 -0.05
N ILE A 169 7.95 -4.63 -0.92
CA ILE A 169 7.27 -5.85 -1.35
C ILE A 169 8.10 -7.06 -0.95
N ASN A 170 7.58 -7.88 -0.04
CA ASN A 170 8.24 -9.14 0.30
C ASN A 170 7.88 -10.20 -0.74
N TYR A 171 8.88 -10.81 -1.37
CA TYR A 171 8.63 -11.86 -2.37
C TYR A 171 9.48 -13.09 -2.12
N THR A 172 8.91 -14.25 -2.45
CA THR A 172 9.56 -15.54 -2.36
C THR A 172 9.56 -16.22 -3.72
N VAL A 173 10.74 -16.67 -4.14
CA VAL A 173 10.93 -17.40 -5.40
C VAL A 173 11.40 -18.80 -5.08
N MET A 174 10.75 -19.80 -5.68
CA MET A 174 11.16 -21.19 -5.57
C MET A 174 11.01 -21.93 -6.89
N THR A 175 11.76 -23.01 -7.05
CA THR A 175 11.61 -23.88 -8.21
C THR A 175 10.37 -24.77 -8.09
N VAL A 176 9.92 -25.36 -9.19
CA VAL A 176 8.80 -26.32 -9.16
C VAL A 176 9.12 -27.53 -8.30
N ALA A 177 10.37 -28.02 -8.34
CA ALA A 177 10.81 -29.15 -7.54
C ALA A 177 10.78 -28.82 -6.03
N GLU A 178 11.29 -27.65 -5.67
CA GLU A 178 11.27 -27.16 -4.28
C GLU A 178 9.84 -26.97 -3.77
N PHE A 179 8.96 -26.37 -4.58
CA PHE A 179 7.55 -26.20 -4.22
C PHE A 179 6.87 -27.54 -3.95
N ARG A 180 7.02 -28.52 -4.86
CA ARG A 180 6.43 -29.85 -4.69
C ARG A 180 6.98 -30.57 -3.46
N TYR A 181 8.29 -30.51 -3.25
CA TYR A 181 8.92 -31.09 -2.06
C TYR A 181 8.35 -30.49 -0.79
N ARG A 182 8.38 -29.16 -0.67
CA ARG A 182 7.87 -28.42 0.50
C ARG A 182 6.37 -28.60 0.71
N HIS A 183 5.60 -28.75 -0.36
CA HIS A 183 4.17 -29.06 -0.28
C HIS A 183 3.93 -30.48 0.27
N ASN A 184 4.67 -31.47 -0.21
CA ASN A 184 4.52 -32.86 0.23
C ASN A 184 4.90 -33.08 1.70
N ILE A 185 5.88 -32.33 2.21
CA ILE A 185 6.28 -32.38 3.62
C ILE A 185 5.46 -31.44 4.51
N THR A 186 4.42 -30.79 3.97
CA THR A 186 3.59 -29.81 4.68
C THR A 186 4.42 -28.74 5.38
N ASP A 187 5.34 -28.14 4.62
CA ASP A 187 6.17 -27.03 5.10
C ASP A 187 5.30 -25.92 5.70
N LYS A 188 5.58 -25.54 6.94
CA LYS A 188 4.77 -24.56 7.69
C LYS A 188 4.58 -23.25 6.91
N PHE A 189 5.61 -22.78 6.21
CA PHE A 189 5.52 -21.52 5.46
C PHE A 189 4.61 -21.67 4.24
N LEU A 190 4.80 -22.71 3.42
CA LEU A 190 3.91 -22.95 2.26
C LEU A 190 2.48 -23.22 2.69
N TYR A 191 2.26 -24.05 3.71
CA TYR A 191 0.94 -24.31 4.25
C TYR A 191 0.26 -23.01 4.71
N THR A 192 0.99 -22.16 5.42
CA THR A 192 0.46 -20.85 5.85
C THR A 192 0.07 -19.98 4.66
N ILE A 193 0.84 -19.96 3.58
CA ILE A 193 0.48 -19.18 2.36
C ILE A 193 -0.74 -19.77 1.65
N LEU A 194 -0.79 -21.09 1.53
CA LEU A 194 -1.82 -21.80 0.76
C LEU A 194 -3.17 -21.86 1.51
N GLU A 195 -3.18 -21.88 2.84
CA GLU A 195 -4.42 -21.93 3.62
C GLU A 195 -4.97 -20.55 3.98
N ASN A 196 -4.12 -19.52 4.04
CA ASN A 196 -4.59 -18.17 4.29
C ASN A 196 -5.24 -17.53 3.05
N LYS A 197 -5.89 -16.37 3.28
CA LYS A 197 -6.44 -15.53 2.22
C LYS A 197 -5.35 -15.24 1.18
N LYS A 198 -5.62 -15.57 -0.07
CA LYS A 198 -4.66 -15.48 -1.17
C LYS A 198 -5.39 -15.19 -2.47
N ILE A 199 -4.66 -14.66 -3.45
CA ILE A 199 -5.14 -14.49 -4.82
C ILE A 199 -4.21 -15.25 -5.74
N VAL A 200 -4.73 -16.28 -6.37
CA VAL A 200 -4.01 -17.08 -7.35
C VAL A 200 -4.13 -16.38 -8.70
N VAL A 201 -3.00 -15.89 -9.22
CA VAL A 201 -2.95 -15.14 -10.48
C VAL A 201 -2.64 -16.06 -11.66
N ILE A 202 -1.73 -17.02 -11.45
CA ILE A 202 -1.38 -18.05 -12.42
C ILE A 202 -1.31 -19.36 -11.64
N ASP A 203 -2.05 -20.38 -12.06
CA ASP A 203 -1.84 -21.77 -11.62
C ASP A 203 -1.82 -22.68 -12.84
N ARG A 204 -0.61 -23.12 -13.22
CA ARG A 204 -0.38 -24.14 -14.25
C ARG A 204 -0.06 -25.50 -13.63
N LEU A 205 0.13 -25.55 -12.31
CA LEU A 205 0.42 -26.78 -11.59
C LEU A 205 -0.85 -27.62 -11.38
N ARG A 206 -2.05 -27.06 -11.57
CA ARG A 206 -3.35 -27.74 -11.45
C ARG A 206 -3.55 -28.42 -10.08
N HIS A 207 -2.94 -27.89 -9.01
CA HIS A 207 -2.96 -28.51 -7.68
C HIS A 207 -4.25 -28.24 -6.89
N GLY A 208 -5.34 -27.78 -7.52
CA GLY A 208 -6.60 -27.50 -6.82
C GLY A 208 -6.46 -26.43 -5.74
N ILE A 209 -5.50 -25.51 -5.89
CA ILE A 209 -5.27 -24.39 -4.98
C ILE A 209 -6.45 -23.42 -5.14
N ARG A 210 -7.53 -23.66 -4.40
CA ARG A 210 -8.71 -22.79 -4.30
C ARG A 210 -8.53 -21.78 -3.19
#